data_AF-A0A9E1J1D6-F1
#
_entry.id   AF-A0A9E1J1D6-F1
#
_cell.length_a   1.000
_cell.length_b   1.000
_cell.length_c   1.000
_cell.angle_alpha   90.00
_cell.angle_beta   90.00
_cell.angle_gamma   90.00
#
_symmetry.space_group_name_H-M   'P 1'
#
loop_
_entity.id
_entity.type
_entity.pdbx_description
1 polymer ?
#
loop_
_entity_poly.entity_id
_entity_poly.type
_entity_poly.pdbx_seq_one_letter_code
_entity_poly.pdbx_strand_id
1 'polypeptide(L)'
;MIFRTNKYYLLILLASFIVGGCGDFSGNYDEIESSISSESTTTTTDTTTTDNTTDTTAPTVSSISPIDNKSWIALSDNISVTFSESMDTTSVTTNTSNTSCSGSLQLSSDNFSGCVQMSSSPSSSNSDKTFTVDPAGNLSNSTTYKIRVTTGVKDSSGNTLSSQYETSSGFTTKGWTQQLGSSSDESVWGVTVDSSDNIYVTGYTKGGLDGNTSSGNNDLFLVKYNSSGTKQWTKQLGTSSDDYGYGVSVDSSDNIYVTGYTKGGLDGNTSSESNDFFLVKYNSSGTKQWTQQLGTSSSDVGIGVTADYSNNIYVTGYTGGGLDGNTSSGNNDIFLVKYNSSGIKQWTQQLGTSSSDIVNGVTVDSSNNIYVTGYTGGGLDNNTSSGGYDIFLVKYNSSGTKQWTKQLGTSSSDHGQGVIVDSSDNIYVTGYTGGGLDGNTNSGEDDIILVKYNSSGTKQWTQQLGTSSGDLGFGVTADSSNNIYVTGYTWGGLDGNTSSYGMDIFLVKYNSSGTKQWTQQLGTSSVDRGQGVTVDSSDYIYVTGYTGGGLEGNTNSGLSDIFLLKFNSSGVLQ
;
A
#
# COMPACT_ATOMS: atom_id res chain seq x y z
N MET A 1 -21.31 56.62 -41.79
CA MET A 1 -22.01 57.55 -40.86
C MET A 1 -21.83 56.99 -39.45
N ILE A 2 -21.01 57.65 -38.62
CA ILE A 2 -20.94 57.63 -37.13
C ILE A 2 -21.07 56.27 -36.36
N PHE A 3 -19.95 55.84 -35.75
CA PHE A 3 -19.71 55.20 -34.42
C PHE A 3 -20.76 54.25 -33.78
N ARG A 4 -20.41 53.10 -33.16
CA ARG A 4 -19.56 52.85 -31.95
C ARG A 4 -19.31 51.32 -31.76
N THR A 5 -18.39 50.76 -30.93
CA THR A 5 -16.95 51.02 -30.63
C THR A 5 -16.35 49.76 -29.94
N ASN A 6 -15.04 49.51 -30.07
CA ASN A 6 -14.12 48.68 -29.22
C ASN A 6 -14.47 47.23 -28.76
N LYS A 7 -13.63 46.28 -29.18
CA LYS A 7 -13.12 45.17 -28.35
C LYS A 7 -11.58 45.16 -28.43
N TYR A 8 -10.91 44.86 -27.31
CA TYR A 8 -9.45 44.74 -27.24
C TYR A 8 -8.97 43.29 -27.46
N TYR A 9 -7.69 43.19 -27.82
CA TYR A 9 -6.91 42.00 -28.17
C TYR A 9 -6.92 40.87 -27.12
N LEU A 10 -6.87 39.62 -27.61
CA LEU A 10 -5.65 38.80 -27.48
C LEU A 10 -5.59 37.77 -28.62
N LEU A 11 -4.42 37.60 -29.22
CA LEU A 11 -4.16 36.67 -30.33
C LEU A 11 -2.97 35.78 -29.94
N ILE A 12 -3.07 34.48 -30.18
CA ILE A 12 -2.03 33.60 -30.75
C ILE A 12 -2.65 32.19 -30.89
N LEU A 13 -2.53 31.61 -32.07
CA LEU A 13 -2.89 30.23 -32.39
C LEU A 13 -1.86 29.70 -33.41
N LEU A 14 -1.57 28.38 -33.33
CA LEU A 14 -1.09 27.41 -34.34
C LEU A 14 -0.60 27.88 -35.74
N ALA A 15 0.31 27.19 -36.46
CA ALA A 15 1.21 26.06 -36.19
C ALA A 15 2.05 25.73 -37.47
N SER A 16 2.96 24.75 -37.37
CA SER A 16 3.33 23.77 -38.43
C SER A 16 4.14 24.15 -39.70
N PHE A 17 5.36 23.60 -39.77
CA PHE A 17 5.91 22.72 -40.83
C PHE A 17 5.92 23.13 -42.33
N ILE A 18 7.11 23.20 -42.95
CA ILE A 18 7.63 22.24 -43.98
C ILE A 18 9.03 22.65 -44.52
N VAL A 19 9.75 21.65 -45.05
CA VAL A 19 11.12 21.66 -45.62
C VAL A 19 11.20 22.26 -47.03
N GLY A 20 12.34 22.88 -47.39
CA GLY A 20 12.73 23.19 -48.78
C GLY A 20 14.06 23.97 -48.82
N GLY A 21 14.92 23.74 -49.82
CA GLY A 21 16.27 24.33 -49.84
C GLY A 21 16.70 24.95 -51.17
N CYS A 22 17.96 25.42 -51.15
CA CYS A 22 18.83 25.80 -52.28
C CYS A 22 18.67 27.20 -52.93
N GLY A 23 19.82 27.87 -53.10
CA GLY A 23 20.07 29.04 -53.94
C GLY A 23 19.64 30.40 -53.34
N ASP A 24 20.33 31.51 -53.59
CA ASP A 24 21.64 31.75 -54.22
C ASP A 24 22.02 33.22 -53.89
N PHE A 25 23.25 33.54 -53.51
CA PHE A 25 23.71 34.95 -53.50
C PHE A 25 25.24 35.05 -53.57
N SER A 26 25.69 35.87 -54.52
CA SER A 26 27.07 36.00 -54.99
C SER A 26 27.84 37.16 -54.34
N GLY A 27 29.17 37.08 -54.35
CA GLY A 27 30.06 38.16 -53.93
C GLY A 27 31.55 37.79 -53.97
N ASN A 28 32.24 38.12 -55.06
CA ASN A 28 33.70 37.99 -55.21
C ASN A 28 34.48 38.78 -54.13
N TYR A 29 35.74 38.41 -53.89
CA TYR A 29 36.91 39.25 -54.21
C TYR A 29 38.19 38.40 -54.34
N ASP A 30 39.14 38.89 -55.14
CA ASP A 30 40.24 38.11 -55.74
C ASP A 30 41.52 37.96 -54.90
N GLU A 31 42.30 36.99 -55.38
CA GLU A 31 43.62 36.43 -55.04
C GLU A 31 44.86 37.36 -55.26
N ILE A 32 46.06 36.81 -54.94
CA ILE A 32 47.47 37.15 -55.40
C ILE A 32 48.33 38.00 -54.41
N GLU A 33 49.62 37.74 -54.06
CA GLU A 33 50.69 36.79 -54.51
C GLU A 33 51.68 36.38 -53.36
N SER A 34 52.72 35.58 -53.70
CA SER A 34 54.10 35.52 -53.14
C SER A 34 54.42 34.65 -51.91
N SER A 35 55.59 33.98 -51.80
CA SER A 35 56.59 33.52 -52.80
C SER A 35 57.50 32.43 -52.15
N ILE A 36 58.36 31.72 -52.93
CA ILE A 36 59.03 30.45 -52.53
C ILE A 36 60.58 30.53 -52.46
N SER A 37 61.19 29.64 -51.65
CA SER A 37 62.62 29.23 -51.55
C SER A 37 63.51 30.06 -50.60
N SER A 38 64.56 29.51 -49.94
CA SER A 38 65.36 28.30 -50.21
C SER A 38 65.94 27.61 -48.94
N GLU A 39 66.77 26.59 -49.12
CA GLU A 39 67.21 25.56 -48.15
C GLU A 39 68.22 26.00 -47.05
N SER A 40 68.24 25.31 -45.90
CA SER A 40 69.38 24.43 -45.49
C SER A 40 69.29 23.97 -44.02
N THR A 41 69.85 22.80 -43.73
CA THR A 41 69.79 22.09 -42.43
C THR A 41 70.72 22.65 -41.35
N THR A 42 70.26 22.68 -40.09
CA THR A 42 71.12 22.48 -38.92
C THR A 42 70.38 21.72 -37.82
N THR A 43 70.95 20.58 -37.41
CA THR A 43 70.47 19.81 -36.25
C THR A 43 70.81 20.54 -34.96
N THR A 44 69.78 20.92 -34.20
CA THR A 44 69.89 21.14 -32.76
C THR A 44 69.04 20.08 -32.06
N THR A 45 69.69 19.31 -31.18
CA THR A 45 69.01 18.42 -30.25
C THR A 45 68.32 19.28 -29.20
N ASP A 46 67.06 19.64 -29.44
CA ASP A 46 66.22 20.17 -28.39
C ASP A 46 65.77 19.01 -27.52
N THR A 47 66.41 18.85 -26.36
CA THR A 47 65.99 17.91 -25.34
C THR A 47 64.62 18.33 -24.84
N THR A 48 63.58 17.64 -25.29
CA THR A 48 62.29 17.66 -24.63
C THR A 48 62.47 17.18 -23.20
N THR A 49 62.64 18.14 -22.30
CA THR A 49 62.39 17.96 -20.89
C THR A 49 60.91 17.69 -20.76
N THR A 50 60.55 16.41 -20.90
CA THR A 50 59.33 15.88 -20.31
C THR A 50 59.43 16.22 -18.84
N ASP A 51 58.62 17.18 -18.42
CA ASP A 51 58.49 17.54 -17.02
C ASP A 51 57.80 16.38 -16.31
N ASN A 52 58.58 15.35 -15.99
CA ASN A 52 58.21 14.24 -15.14
C ASN A 52 58.08 14.75 -13.70
N THR A 53 57.15 15.67 -13.48
CA THR A 53 56.49 15.82 -12.20
C THR A 53 55.75 14.51 -11.95
N THR A 54 56.42 13.60 -11.25
CA THR A 54 55.79 12.39 -10.75
C THR A 54 54.65 12.84 -9.85
N ASP A 55 53.41 12.59 -10.27
CA ASP A 55 52.26 12.88 -9.43
C ASP A 55 52.38 12.09 -8.13
N THR A 56 52.22 12.77 -7.02
CA THR A 56 52.27 12.22 -5.66
C THR A 56 50.99 12.54 -4.89
N THR A 57 49.99 13.10 -5.56
CA THR A 57 48.67 13.39 -5.02
C THR A 57 47.92 12.09 -4.87
N ALA A 58 47.36 11.81 -3.69
CA ALA A 58 46.52 10.64 -3.53
C ALA A 58 45.11 10.94 -4.07
N PRO A 59 44.50 10.04 -4.86
CA PRO A 59 43.14 10.21 -5.31
C PRO A 59 42.16 10.24 -4.14
N THR A 60 41.07 11.00 -4.31
CA THR A 60 39.96 11.13 -3.35
C THR A 60 38.64 10.81 -4.03
N VAL A 61 37.63 10.42 -3.26
CA VAL A 61 36.26 10.25 -3.77
C VAL A 61 35.57 11.61 -3.79
N SER A 62 35.33 12.14 -5.00
CA SER A 62 34.66 13.42 -5.24
C SER A 62 33.15 13.34 -5.04
N SER A 63 32.54 12.25 -5.51
CA SER A 63 31.10 12.02 -5.40
C SER A 63 30.74 10.55 -5.62
N ILE A 64 29.52 10.20 -5.22
CA ILE A 64 28.93 8.87 -5.40
C ILE A 64 27.49 9.01 -5.92
N SER A 65 27.01 7.99 -6.62
CA SER A 65 25.61 7.76 -6.94
C SER A 65 25.27 6.31 -6.62
N PRO A 66 24.19 6.00 -5.89
CA PRO A 66 23.36 6.95 -5.15
C PRO A 66 24.14 7.73 -4.08
N ILE A 67 23.68 8.95 -3.78
CA ILE A 67 24.27 9.79 -2.73
C ILE A 67 23.97 9.27 -1.32
N ASP A 68 24.89 9.52 -0.38
CA ASP A 68 24.73 9.11 1.03
C ASP A 68 23.46 9.73 1.66
N ASN A 69 22.82 8.99 2.56
CA ASN A 69 21.57 9.34 3.23
C ASN A 69 20.36 9.60 2.30
N LYS A 70 20.37 9.09 1.07
CA LYS A 70 19.26 9.22 0.12
C LYS A 70 18.36 7.99 0.14
N SER A 71 17.06 8.21 0.29
CA SER A 71 16.00 7.21 0.11
C SER A 71 15.40 7.27 -1.31
N TRP A 72 14.55 6.29 -1.64
CA TRP A 72 13.80 6.19 -2.91
C TRP A 72 14.65 5.86 -4.14
N ILE A 73 15.73 5.12 -3.93
CA ILE A 73 16.58 4.58 -5.00
C ILE A 73 15.89 3.38 -5.66
N ALA A 74 15.89 3.30 -7.00
CA ALA A 74 15.30 2.15 -7.67
C ALA A 74 16.17 0.89 -7.48
N LEU A 75 15.52 -0.27 -7.43
CA LEU A 75 16.20 -1.55 -7.14
C LEU A 75 17.25 -1.94 -8.18
N SER A 76 17.13 -1.37 -9.38
CA SER A 76 18.00 -1.56 -10.54
C SER A 76 18.93 -0.37 -10.79
N ASP A 77 18.98 0.62 -9.89
CA ASP A 77 19.90 1.74 -10.04
C ASP A 77 21.35 1.25 -9.89
N ASN A 78 22.21 1.78 -10.74
CA ASN A 78 23.63 1.46 -10.73
C ASN A 78 24.37 2.25 -9.66
N ILE A 79 25.55 1.74 -9.30
CA ILE A 79 26.43 2.38 -8.32
C ILE A 79 27.60 3.02 -9.05
N SER A 80 27.70 4.34 -9.00
CA SER A 80 28.81 5.11 -9.57
C SER A 80 29.65 5.77 -8.48
N VAL A 81 30.98 5.76 -8.66
CA VAL A 81 31.93 6.54 -7.86
C VAL A 81 32.74 7.43 -8.79
N THR A 82 32.85 8.71 -8.47
CA THR A 82 33.72 9.66 -9.18
C THR A 82 34.87 10.10 -8.29
N PHE A 83 36.10 10.01 -8.82
CA PHE A 83 37.33 10.39 -8.14
C PHE A 83 37.77 11.83 -8.47
N SER A 84 38.77 12.37 -7.77
CA SER A 84 39.36 13.70 -8.04
C SER A 84 40.09 13.74 -9.38
N GLU A 85 40.78 12.65 -9.71
CA GLU A 85 41.59 12.48 -10.91
C GLU A 85 41.34 11.16 -11.64
N SER A 86 42.11 10.95 -12.71
CA SER A 86 42.02 9.78 -13.59
C SER A 86 42.67 8.58 -12.91
N MET A 87 41.97 7.46 -12.88
CA MET A 87 42.36 6.27 -12.13
C MET A 87 42.95 5.17 -13.01
N ASP A 88 43.84 4.37 -12.45
CA ASP A 88 44.19 3.06 -13.01
C ASP A 88 42.94 2.18 -13.00
N THR A 89 42.36 1.98 -14.19
CA THR A 89 41.14 1.20 -14.39
C THR A 89 41.27 -0.26 -13.96
N THR A 90 42.49 -0.79 -13.84
CA THR A 90 42.74 -2.16 -13.34
C THR A 90 42.71 -2.25 -11.81
N SER A 91 42.88 -1.11 -11.12
CA SER A 91 42.82 -1.02 -9.66
C SER A 91 41.39 -0.93 -9.11
N VAL A 92 40.43 -0.48 -9.92
CA VAL A 92 39.01 -0.35 -9.56
C VAL A 92 38.27 -1.63 -9.93
N THR A 93 37.96 -2.46 -8.93
CA THR A 93 37.47 -3.83 -9.09
C THR A 93 36.29 -4.10 -8.15
N THR A 94 35.52 -5.17 -8.37
CA THR A 94 34.36 -5.52 -7.53
C THR A 94 34.11 -7.03 -7.49
N ASN A 95 33.25 -7.50 -6.60
CA ASN A 95 32.93 -8.93 -6.42
C ASN A 95 31.87 -9.40 -7.44
N THR A 96 32.31 -10.02 -8.53
CA THR A 96 31.42 -10.52 -9.60
C THR A 96 31.01 -11.99 -9.45
N SER A 97 31.66 -12.75 -8.55
CA SER A 97 31.55 -14.22 -8.50
C SER A 97 30.78 -14.77 -7.30
N ASN A 98 30.57 -13.95 -6.26
CA ASN A 98 29.95 -14.35 -4.99
C ASN A 98 29.58 -13.10 -4.16
N THR A 99 29.04 -13.34 -2.97
CA THR A 99 28.67 -12.32 -1.96
C THR A 99 29.75 -12.03 -0.91
N SER A 100 30.99 -12.48 -1.11
CA SER A 100 32.12 -12.12 -0.23
C SER A 100 32.68 -10.76 -0.62
N CYS A 101 32.79 -9.85 0.36
CA CYS A 101 33.35 -8.51 0.13
C CYS A 101 34.78 -8.56 -0.39
N SER A 102 34.91 -8.34 -1.69
CA SER A 102 36.17 -8.44 -2.45
C SER A 102 36.14 -7.47 -3.63
N GLY A 103 37.31 -7.17 -4.19
CA GLY A 103 37.49 -5.99 -5.04
C GLY A 103 37.52 -4.69 -4.23
N SER A 104 37.83 -3.59 -4.91
CA SER A 104 38.10 -2.29 -4.29
C SER A 104 36.88 -1.36 -4.20
N LEU A 105 35.82 -1.61 -4.99
CA LEU A 105 34.49 -1.00 -4.90
C LEU A 105 33.47 -2.05 -4.44
N GLN A 106 32.84 -1.81 -3.29
CA GLN A 106 31.98 -2.77 -2.58
C GLN A 106 30.63 -2.12 -2.21
N LEU A 107 29.56 -2.93 -2.20
CA LEU A 107 28.20 -2.54 -1.78
C LEU A 107 27.68 -3.58 -0.77
N SER A 108 27.10 -3.15 0.34
CA SER A 108 26.58 -4.06 1.39
C SER A 108 25.41 -3.47 2.17
N SER A 109 24.45 -4.30 2.56
CA SER A 109 23.35 -3.97 3.48
C SER A 109 23.57 -4.41 4.93
N ASP A 110 24.67 -5.11 5.24
CA ASP A 110 24.94 -5.74 6.55
C ASP A 110 26.25 -5.25 7.22
N ASN A 111 26.62 -4.00 6.93
CA ASN A 111 27.90 -3.37 7.30
C ASN A 111 29.13 -4.18 6.84
N PHE A 112 29.04 -4.76 5.63
CA PHE A 112 30.09 -5.51 4.96
C PHE A 112 30.50 -6.82 5.64
N SER A 113 29.53 -7.47 6.29
CA SER A 113 29.64 -8.89 6.68
C SER A 113 29.52 -9.79 5.43
N GLY A 114 28.66 -9.38 4.49
CA GLY A 114 28.59 -9.81 3.10
C GLY A 114 28.44 -8.61 2.17
N CYS A 115 28.62 -8.84 0.88
CA CYS A 115 28.50 -7.83 -0.17
C CYS A 115 27.54 -8.28 -1.28
N VAL A 116 26.90 -7.32 -1.93
CA VAL A 116 26.08 -7.55 -3.12
C VAL A 116 26.99 -8.00 -4.27
N GLN A 117 26.64 -9.09 -4.94
CA GLN A 117 27.35 -9.53 -6.14
C GLN A 117 27.06 -8.55 -7.30
N MET A 118 28.09 -8.13 -8.03
CA MET A 118 27.95 -7.30 -9.23
C MET A 118 27.88 -8.14 -10.50
N SER A 119 27.20 -7.64 -11.52
CA SER A 119 27.03 -8.31 -12.81
C SER A 119 28.35 -8.45 -13.60
N SER A 120 29.25 -7.49 -13.44
CA SER A 120 30.46 -7.33 -14.25
C SER A 120 31.50 -6.44 -13.55
N SER A 121 32.70 -6.31 -14.14
CA SER A 121 33.73 -5.37 -13.68
C SER A 121 33.29 -3.91 -13.86
N PRO A 122 33.78 -2.96 -13.05
CA PRO A 122 33.40 -1.56 -13.17
C PRO A 122 33.68 -0.98 -14.57
N SER A 123 32.70 -0.27 -15.12
CA SER A 123 32.83 0.47 -16.38
C SER A 123 33.37 1.87 -16.10
N SER A 124 34.45 2.26 -16.79
CA SER A 124 35.05 3.58 -16.63
C SER A 124 34.50 4.60 -17.63
N SER A 125 34.47 5.87 -17.21
CA SER A 125 33.97 7.00 -17.99
C SER A 125 34.57 8.31 -17.48
N ASN A 126 34.25 9.43 -18.14
CA ASN A 126 34.72 10.76 -17.74
C ASN A 126 36.26 10.84 -17.63
N SER A 127 36.98 10.35 -18.64
CA SER A 127 38.46 10.21 -18.64
C SER A 127 38.98 9.38 -17.45
N ASP A 128 38.38 8.21 -17.25
CA ASP A 128 38.67 7.25 -16.17
C ASP A 128 38.58 7.86 -14.76
N LYS A 129 37.72 8.88 -14.57
CA LYS A 129 37.39 9.45 -13.26
C LYS A 129 36.15 8.82 -12.62
N THR A 130 35.21 8.34 -13.44
CA THR A 130 33.90 7.85 -12.96
C THR A 130 33.73 6.38 -13.30
N PHE A 131 33.56 5.54 -12.28
CA PHE A 131 33.41 4.09 -12.39
C PHE A 131 32.00 3.68 -11.98
N THR A 132 31.33 2.88 -12.81
CA THR A 132 29.96 2.42 -12.58
C THR A 132 29.87 0.90 -12.57
N VAL A 133 29.18 0.34 -11.57
CA VAL A 133 28.86 -1.09 -11.45
C VAL A 133 27.35 -1.31 -11.34
N ASP A 134 26.86 -2.35 -11.99
CA ASP A 134 25.47 -2.80 -11.86
C ASP A 134 25.42 -4.05 -10.96
N PRO A 135 24.56 -4.07 -9.92
CA PRO A 135 24.23 -5.29 -9.17
C PRO A 135 23.84 -6.47 -10.09
N ALA A 136 24.20 -7.70 -9.72
CA ALA A 136 23.90 -8.91 -10.50
C ALA A 136 22.40 -9.25 -10.57
N GLY A 137 21.60 -8.65 -9.70
CA GLY A 137 20.14 -8.66 -9.70
C GLY A 137 19.62 -7.47 -8.90
N ASN A 138 18.30 -7.24 -8.95
CA ASN A 138 17.68 -6.14 -8.21
C ASN A 138 18.05 -6.18 -6.71
N LEU A 139 18.40 -5.03 -6.16
CA LEU A 139 18.56 -4.83 -4.73
C LEU A 139 17.22 -5.11 -4.01
N SER A 140 17.29 -5.65 -2.79
CA SER A 140 16.10 -5.79 -1.92
C SER A 140 15.46 -4.42 -1.68
N ASN A 141 14.13 -4.34 -1.71
CA ASN A 141 13.35 -3.14 -1.39
C ASN A 141 13.55 -2.69 0.07
N SER A 142 13.24 -1.42 0.35
CA SER A 142 13.26 -0.81 1.70
C SER A 142 14.55 -1.05 2.50
N THR A 143 15.66 -1.33 1.81
CA THR A 143 16.91 -1.81 2.40
C THR A 143 17.99 -0.75 2.23
N THR A 144 18.67 -0.41 3.32
CA THR A 144 19.81 0.51 3.29
C THR A 144 21.08 -0.23 2.85
N TYR A 145 21.76 0.30 1.84
CA TYR A 145 23.05 -0.18 1.36
C TYR A 145 24.13 0.89 1.52
N LYS A 146 25.28 0.47 2.04
CA LYS A 146 26.49 1.28 2.13
C LYS A 146 27.45 0.97 0.99
N ILE A 147 28.09 2.02 0.48
CA ILE A 147 29.14 1.96 -0.54
C ILE A 147 30.49 2.09 0.18
N ARG A 148 31.45 1.23 -0.18
CA ARG A 148 32.84 1.30 0.28
C ARG A 148 33.79 1.37 -0.91
N VAL A 149 34.80 2.24 -0.80
CA VAL A 149 35.97 2.27 -1.66
C VAL A 149 37.21 2.04 -0.81
N THR A 150 37.87 0.90 -1.01
CA THR A 150 39.09 0.52 -0.27
C THR A 150 40.30 1.33 -0.71
N THR A 151 41.37 1.33 0.09
CA THR A 151 42.68 1.89 -0.28
C THR A 151 43.40 1.13 -1.42
N GLY A 152 42.78 0.09 -2.00
CA GLY A 152 43.32 -0.66 -3.13
C GLY A 152 43.21 0.05 -4.49
N VAL A 153 42.34 1.06 -4.61
CA VAL A 153 42.26 1.90 -5.83
C VAL A 153 43.49 2.80 -5.96
N LYS A 154 43.89 3.07 -7.20
CA LYS A 154 45.05 3.90 -7.55
C LYS A 154 44.73 4.90 -8.66
N ASP A 155 45.38 6.05 -8.62
CA ASP A 155 45.41 6.96 -9.77
C ASP A 155 46.25 6.36 -10.94
N SER A 156 46.27 7.04 -12.08
CA SER A 156 47.09 6.67 -13.25
C SER A 156 48.61 6.71 -13.01
N SER A 157 49.06 7.30 -11.89
CA SER A 157 50.47 7.41 -11.47
C SER A 157 50.86 6.37 -10.43
N GLY A 158 49.90 5.61 -9.91
CA GLY A 158 50.06 4.54 -8.92
C GLY A 158 49.81 4.95 -7.45
N ASN A 159 49.42 6.19 -7.16
CA ASN A 159 49.13 6.64 -5.80
C ASN A 159 47.81 6.05 -5.30
N THR A 160 47.82 5.46 -4.11
CA THR A 160 46.63 4.86 -3.49
C THR A 160 45.77 5.90 -2.78
N LEU A 161 44.44 5.69 -2.76
CA LEU A 161 43.52 6.41 -1.89
C LEU A 161 44.01 6.38 -0.42
N SER A 162 44.16 7.56 0.20
CA SER A 162 44.84 7.72 1.51
C SER A 162 44.17 6.99 2.68
N SER A 163 42.86 6.77 2.61
CA SER A 163 42.06 6.07 3.61
C SER A 163 40.81 5.49 2.97
N GLN A 164 40.34 4.33 3.46
CA GLN A 164 39.08 3.75 2.99
C GLN A 164 37.93 4.75 3.11
N TYR A 165 37.18 4.92 2.02
CA TYR A 165 35.96 5.71 2.00
C TYR A 165 34.76 4.79 2.24
N GLU A 166 33.86 5.17 3.14
CA GLU A 166 32.56 4.53 3.34
C GLU A 166 31.47 5.59 3.47
N THR A 167 30.30 5.32 2.92
CA THR A 167 29.08 6.08 3.22
C THR A 167 28.72 5.92 4.69
N SER A 168 28.41 7.05 5.35
CA SER A 168 28.09 7.09 6.78
C SER A 168 26.77 6.38 7.10
N SER A 169 25.70 6.72 6.36
CA SER A 169 24.38 6.10 6.46
C SER A 169 24.19 5.01 5.41
N GLY A 170 24.63 5.27 4.17
CA GLY A 170 24.21 4.52 2.98
C GLY A 170 22.99 5.16 2.31
N PHE A 171 22.54 4.56 1.21
CA PHE A 171 21.28 4.90 0.53
C PHE A 171 20.23 3.83 0.79
N THR A 172 18.94 4.17 0.76
CA THR A 172 17.84 3.22 0.94
C THR A 172 17.05 3.05 -0.35
N THR A 173 16.88 1.80 -0.75
CA THR A 173 16.04 1.43 -1.91
C THR A 173 14.57 1.74 -1.64
N LYS A 174 13.81 2.00 -2.72
CA LYS A 174 12.37 2.16 -2.66
C LYS A 174 11.69 0.92 -2.07
N GLY A 175 10.55 1.13 -1.42
CA GLY A 175 9.65 0.07 -0.98
C GLY A 175 8.61 -0.32 -2.02
N TRP A 176 7.99 -1.47 -1.82
CA TRP A 176 6.71 -1.86 -2.40
C TRP A 176 5.62 -1.10 -1.65
N THR A 177 5.30 0.07 -2.19
CA THR A 177 4.12 0.86 -1.83
C THR A 177 3.44 1.23 -3.13
N GLN A 178 2.17 0.86 -3.28
CA GLN A 178 1.33 1.37 -4.36
C GLN A 178 0.45 2.47 -3.77
N GLN A 179 0.60 3.70 -4.26
CA GLN A 179 -0.32 4.80 -3.94
C GLN A 179 -1.10 5.17 -5.21
N LEU A 180 -2.41 5.35 -5.09
CA LEU A 180 -3.30 5.64 -6.20
C LEU A 180 -4.39 6.62 -5.77
N GLY A 181 -4.56 7.69 -6.54
CA GLY A 181 -5.68 8.61 -6.37
C GLY A 181 -5.81 9.57 -7.56
N SER A 182 -6.62 10.60 -7.37
CA SER A 182 -7.01 11.59 -8.37
C SER A 182 -6.85 13.02 -7.83
N SER A 183 -7.33 14.03 -8.55
CA SER A 183 -7.42 15.39 -7.97
C SER A 183 -8.53 15.56 -6.93
N SER A 184 -9.24 14.48 -6.60
CA SER A 184 -10.37 14.41 -5.66
C SER A 184 -9.97 13.56 -4.45
N ASP A 185 -10.93 13.18 -3.61
CA ASP A 185 -10.64 12.36 -2.43
C ASP A 185 -11.00 10.90 -2.73
N GLU A 186 -10.06 9.99 -2.47
CA GLU A 186 -10.28 8.55 -2.45
C GLU A 186 -10.19 8.00 -1.02
N SER A 187 -10.90 6.91 -0.76
CA SER A 187 -10.83 6.16 0.49
C SER A 187 -11.17 4.70 0.26
N VAL A 188 -10.66 3.81 1.12
CA VAL A 188 -10.67 2.35 0.94
C VAL A 188 -11.01 1.65 2.25
N TRP A 189 -11.65 0.48 2.16
CA TRP A 189 -12.02 -0.34 3.32
C TRP A 189 -11.64 -1.82 3.14
N GLY A 190 -11.88 -2.38 1.95
CA GLY A 190 -11.69 -3.81 1.70
C GLY A 190 -10.42 -4.14 0.93
N VAL A 191 -9.73 -5.19 1.37
CA VAL A 191 -8.65 -5.87 0.62
C VAL A 191 -8.78 -7.39 0.71
N THR A 192 -8.51 -8.09 -0.39
CA THR A 192 -8.44 -9.56 -0.44
C THR A 192 -7.43 -10.01 -1.51
N VAL A 193 -7.05 -11.29 -1.50
CA VAL A 193 -6.26 -11.93 -2.57
C VAL A 193 -7.03 -13.07 -3.25
N ASP A 194 -6.69 -13.41 -4.49
CA ASP A 194 -7.16 -14.63 -5.17
C ASP A 194 -6.14 -15.79 -5.11
N SER A 195 -6.51 -16.96 -5.64
CA SER A 195 -5.66 -18.17 -5.61
C SER A 195 -4.33 -18.07 -6.37
N SER A 196 -4.13 -16.97 -7.12
CA SER A 196 -2.90 -16.63 -7.84
C SER A 196 -2.18 -15.43 -7.22
N ASP A 197 -2.46 -15.13 -5.95
CA ASP A 197 -1.93 -14.02 -5.16
C ASP A 197 -2.14 -12.63 -5.81
N ASN A 198 -3.16 -12.46 -6.66
CA ASN A 198 -3.55 -11.12 -7.12
C ASN A 198 -4.31 -10.40 -6.01
N ILE A 199 -3.99 -9.14 -5.74
CA ILE A 199 -4.62 -8.33 -4.71
C ILE A 199 -5.78 -7.51 -5.30
N TYR A 200 -6.91 -7.48 -4.59
CA TYR A 200 -8.08 -6.68 -4.92
C TYR A 200 -8.37 -5.69 -3.81
N VAL A 201 -8.66 -4.45 -4.19
CA VAL A 201 -8.82 -3.32 -3.27
C VAL A 201 -10.12 -2.57 -3.63
N THR A 202 -10.99 -2.30 -2.66
CA THR A 202 -12.29 -1.61 -2.89
C THR A 202 -12.56 -0.47 -1.90
N GLY A 203 -13.23 0.56 -2.41
CA GLY A 203 -13.46 1.83 -1.74
C GLY A 203 -14.40 2.72 -2.54
N TYR A 204 -14.28 4.04 -2.35
CA TYR A 204 -14.91 5.05 -3.20
C TYR A 204 -13.95 6.15 -3.64
N THR A 205 -14.32 6.85 -4.71
CA THR A 205 -13.66 8.05 -5.24
C THR A 205 -14.69 9.16 -5.47
N LYS A 206 -14.32 10.41 -5.20
CA LYS A 206 -15.13 11.60 -5.55
C LYS A 206 -15.00 12.05 -7.01
N GLY A 207 -14.19 11.37 -7.81
CA GLY A 207 -13.85 11.78 -9.17
C GLY A 207 -13.53 10.61 -10.09
N GLY A 208 -13.05 10.90 -11.30
CA GLY A 208 -12.62 9.84 -12.22
C GLY A 208 -11.29 9.24 -11.79
N LEU A 209 -11.30 8.03 -11.24
CA LEU A 209 -10.09 7.35 -10.75
C LEU A 209 -9.41 6.58 -11.89
N ASP A 210 -8.09 6.77 -12.05
CA ASP A 210 -7.28 6.00 -13.01
C ASP A 210 -7.80 6.04 -14.46
N GLY A 211 -8.28 7.21 -14.90
CA GLY A 211 -8.86 7.41 -16.24
C GLY A 211 -10.26 6.84 -16.43
N ASN A 212 -10.90 6.31 -15.37
CA ASN A 212 -12.33 6.04 -15.38
C ASN A 212 -13.13 7.35 -15.31
N THR A 213 -14.42 7.29 -15.64
CA THR A 213 -15.34 8.44 -15.58
C THR A 213 -16.20 8.32 -14.33
N SER A 214 -16.37 9.43 -13.61
CA SER A 214 -17.30 9.49 -12.48
C SER A 214 -18.75 9.55 -12.96
N SER A 215 -19.64 8.86 -12.25
CA SER A 215 -21.07 8.79 -12.58
C SER A 215 -21.90 9.81 -11.79
N GLY A 216 -21.39 10.31 -10.66
CA GLY A 216 -22.15 11.08 -9.67
C GLY A 216 -21.29 11.86 -8.68
N ASN A 217 -21.52 11.64 -7.38
CA ASN A 217 -20.78 12.30 -6.29
C ASN A 217 -19.58 11.44 -5.87
N ASN A 218 -19.86 10.32 -5.19
CA ASN A 218 -18.89 9.31 -4.82
C ASN A 218 -19.24 8.06 -5.64
N ASP A 219 -18.28 7.48 -6.35
CA ASP A 219 -18.45 6.21 -7.05
C ASP A 219 -17.65 5.11 -6.35
N LEU A 220 -18.17 3.90 -6.31
CA LEU A 220 -17.42 2.76 -5.82
C LEU A 220 -16.32 2.38 -6.82
N PHE A 221 -15.20 1.86 -6.33
CA PHE A 221 -14.15 1.32 -7.19
C PHE A 221 -13.70 -0.09 -6.78
N LEU A 222 -13.08 -0.78 -7.74
CA LEU A 222 -12.34 -2.02 -7.55
C LEU A 222 -11.03 -1.95 -8.35
N VAL A 223 -9.88 -2.07 -7.68
CA VAL A 223 -8.56 -2.14 -8.31
C VAL A 223 -8.03 -3.58 -8.17
N LYS A 224 -7.42 -4.12 -9.25
CA LYS A 224 -6.65 -5.37 -9.21
C LYS A 224 -5.16 -5.07 -9.39
N TYR A 225 -4.34 -5.63 -8.54
CA TYR A 225 -2.88 -5.76 -8.67
C TYR A 225 -2.51 -7.24 -8.84
N ASN A 226 -1.44 -7.56 -9.54
CA ASN A 226 -0.88 -8.92 -9.50
C ASN A 226 0.02 -9.10 -8.25
N SER A 227 0.50 -10.32 -8.01
CA SER A 227 1.36 -10.66 -6.87
C SER A 227 2.69 -9.90 -6.80
N SER A 228 3.15 -9.32 -7.92
CA SER A 228 4.30 -8.40 -7.97
C SER A 228 3.94 -6.94 -7.67
N GLY A 229 2.68 -6.60 -7.43
CA GLY A 229 2.20 -5.23 -7.20
C GLY A 229 1.99 -4.38 -8.45
N THR A 230 2.07 -4.99 -9.63
CA THR A 230 1.73 -4.31 -10.88
C THR A 230 0.22 -4.22 -10.99
N LYS A 231 -0.34 -3.01 -10.95
CA LYS A 231 -1.75 -2.75 -11.22
C LYS A 231 -2.15 -3.31 -12.58
N GLN A 232 -3.21 -4.11 -12.61
CA GLN A 232 -3.76 -4.74 -13.81
C GLN A 232 -4.90 -3.92 -14.40
N TRP A 233 -5.81 -3.43 -13.56
CA TRP A 233 -6.93 -2.57 -13.95
C TRP A 233 -7.58 -1.89 -12.74
N THR A 234 -8.32 -0.83 -13.03
CA THR A 234 -9.28 -0.18 -12.14
C THR A 234 -10.67 -0.25 -12.77
N LYS A 235 -11.70 -0.51 -11.97
CA LYS A 235 -13.12 -0.38 -12.35
C LYS A 235 -13.76 0.65 -11.43
N GLN A 236 -14.52 1.57 -12.00
CA GLN A 236 -15.40 2.49 -11.28
C GLN A 236 -16.85 2.16 -11.62
N LEU A 237 -17.76 2.26 -10.65
CA LEU A 237 -19.18 1.96 -10.81
C LEU A 237 -19.99 2.83 -9.85
N GLY A 238 -21.10 3.40 -10.31
CA GLY A 238 -21.95 4.23 -9.48
C GLY A 238 -23.20 4.71 -10.19
N THR A 239 -23.94 5.56 -9.49
CA THR A 239 -25.15 6.25 -9.91
C THR A 239 -24.85 7.76 -10.03
N SER A 240 -25.87 8.59 -10.26
CA SER A 240 -25.73 10.05 -10.19
C SER A 240 -25.68 10.60 -8.75
N SER A 241 -25.29 9.80 -7.76
CA SER A 241 -25.33 10.16 -6.34
C SER A 241 -24.18 9.47 -5.59
N ASP A 242 -24.43 8.89 -4.42
CA ASP A 242 -23.41 8.38 -3.51
C ASP A 242 -23.38 6.85 -3.56
N ASP A 243 -22.24 6.30 -3.97
CA ASP A 243 -21.98 4.87 -4.14
C ASP A 243 -20.64 4.52 -3.50
N TYR A 244 -20.67 3.62 -2.52
CA TYR A 244 -19.55 3.34 -1.62
C TYR A 244 -19.25 1.85 -1.64
N GLY A 245 -18.02 1.45 -1.99
CA GLY A 245 -17.53 0.08 -1.81
C GLY A 245 -16.88 -0.09 -0.43
N TYR A 246 -17.32 -1.08 0.34
CA TYR A 246 -16.80 -1.33 1.69
C TYR A 246 -16.13 -2.71 1.81
N GLY A 247 -16.80 -3.78 1.38
CA GLY A 247 -16.28 -5.14 1.50
C GLY A 247 -15.91 -5.74 0.16
N VAL A 248 -14.79 -6.48 0.11
CA VAL A 248 -14.42 -7.33 -1.05
C VAL A 248 -14.01 -8.73 -0.58
N SER A 249 -14.42 -9.75 -1.32
CA SER A 249 -14.05 -11.16 -1.11
C SER A 249 -13.93 -11.87 -2.47
N VAL A 250 -13.24 -13.01 -2.50
CA VAL A 250 -13.22 -13.93 -3.64
C VAL A 250 -13.87 -15.28 -3.30
N ASP A 251 -14.37 -16.00 -4.31
CA ASP A 251 -14.80 -17.41 -4.18
C ASP A 251 -13.71 -18.40 -4.63
N SER A 252 -13.96 -19.70 -4.48
CA SER A 252 -13.00 -20.77 -4.83
C SER A 252 -12.70 -20.89 -6.34
N SER A 253 -13.31 -20.03 -7.16
CA SER A 253 -13.13 -19.94 -8.62
C SER A 253 -12.60 -18.56 -9.04
N ASP A 254 -12.00 -17.83 -8.09
CA ASP A 254 -11.46 -16.47 -8.23
C ASP A 254 -12.46 -15.45 -8.78
N ASN A 255 -13.78 -15.65 -8.57
CA ASN A 255 -14.75 -14.59 -8.80
C ASN A 255 -14.69 -13.59 -7.65
N ILE A 256 -14.76 -12.30 -7.95
CA ILE A 256 -14.67 -11.22 -6.98
C ILE A 256 -16.08 -10.72 -6.65
N TYR A 257 -16.32 -10.47 -5.37
CA TYR A 257 -17.58 -9.97 -4.83
C TYR A 257 -17.32 -8.66 -4.10
N VAL A 258 -18.06 -7.61 -4.45
CA VAL A 258 -17.97 -6.30 -3.81
C VAL A 258 -19.32 -5.96 -3.19
N THR A 259 -19.34 -5.50 -1.94
CA THR A 259 -20.52 -4.99 -1.24
C THR A 259 -20.31 -3.57 -0.72
N GLY A 260 -21.39 -2.90 -0.40
CA GLY A 260 -21.41 -1.49 -0.08
C GLY A 260 -22.84 -0.94 0.00
N TYR A 261 -22.99 0.36 -0.22
CA TYR A 261 -24.29 0.99 -0.46
C TYR A 261 -24.31 1.86 -1.71
N THR A 262 -25.50 2.07 -2.24
CA THR A 262 -25.81 2.92 -3.39
C THR A 262 -27.01 3.81 -3.06
N LYS A 263 -26.98 5.06 -3.54
CA LYS A 263 -28.12 5.99 -3.44
C LYS A 263 -28.77 6.17 -4.81
N GLY A 264 -29.41 5.11 -5.29
CA GLY A 264 -30.07 5.07 -6.58
C GLY A 264 -30.12 3.66 -7.15
N GLY A 265 -30.66 3.50 -8.36
CA GLY A 265 -30.78 2.19 -9.01
C GLY A 265 -29.47 1.75 -9.67
N LEU A 266 -28.59 1.08 -8.92
CA LEU A 266 -27.28 0.65 -9.41
C LEU A 266 -27.44 -0.42 -10.50
N ASP A 267 -26.79 -0.23 -11.65
CA ASP A 267 -26.92 -1.10 -12.84
C ASP A 267 -28.37 -1.35 -13.31
N GLY A 268 -29.29 -0.41 -13.04
CA GLY A 268 -30.70 -0.55 -13.40
C GLY A 268 -31.52 -1.43 -12.46
N ASN A 269 -30.99 -1.76 -11.28
CA ASN A 269 -31.81 -2.27 -10.18
C ASN A 269 -32.79 -1.20 -9.68
N THR A 270 -33.80 -1.61 -8.91
CA THR A 270 -34.75 -0.69 -8.27
C THR A 270 -34.19 -0.21 -6.95
N SER A 271 -34.34 1.09 -6.68
CA SER A 271 -33.96 1.69 -5.40
C SER A 271 -35.17 1.99 -4.52
N SER A 272 -34.95 1.96 -3.21
CA SER A 272 -35.97 2.16 -2.16
C SER A 272 -36.08 3.62 -1.68
N GLU A 273 -35.65 4.58 -2.51
CA GLU A 273 -35.63 6.05 -2.24
C GLU A 273 -34.61 6.51 -1.18
N SER A 274 -33.82 5.59 -0.63
CA SER A 274 -32.79 5.80 0.39
C SER A 274 -31.46 5.14 -0.06
N ASN A 275 -30.49 5.01 0.85
CA ASN A 275 -29.34 4.13 0.63
C ASN A 275 -29.82 2.67 0.63
N ASP A 276 -29.56 1.94 -0.44
CA ASP A 276 -29.76 0.48 -0.51
C ASP A 276 -28.39 -0.21 -0.47
N PHE A 277 -28.30 -1.42 0.12
CA PHE A 277 -27.06 -2.20 -0.01
C PHE A 277 -26.99 -2.90 -1.37
N PHE A 278 -25.78 -3.14 -1.85
CA PHE A 278 -25.55 -3.89 -3.09
C PHE A 278 -24.59 -5.08 -2.92
N LEU A 279 -24.63 -5.98 -3.89
CA LEU A 279 -23.63 -7.02 -4.12
C LEU A 279 -23.33 -7.13 -5.62
N VAL A 280 -22.09 -6.86 -6.04
CA VAL A 280 -21.65 -7.00 -7.45
C VAL A 280 -20.69 -8.19 -7.55
N LYS A 281 -20.91 -9.07 -8.54
CA LYS A 281 -19.97 -10.14 -8.91
C LYS A 281 -19.19 -9.77 -10.16
N TYR A 282 -17.87 -9.94 -10.12
CA TYR A 282 -16.97 -9.98 -11.27
C TYR A 282 -16.33 -11.37 -11.40
N ASN A 283 -15.93 -11.78 -12.60
CA ASN A 283 -15.04 -12.92 -12.76
C ASN A 283 -13.56 -12.52 -12.55
N SER A 284 -12.63 -13.48 -12.50
CA SER A 284 -11.19 -13.25 -12.27
C SER A 284 -10.49 -12.33 -13.29
N SER A 285 -11.08 -12.15 -14.48
CA SER A 285 -10.64 -11.18 -15.50
C SER A 285 -11.21 -9.76 -15.32
N GLY A 286 -12.02 -9.50 -14.28
CA GLY A 286 -12.64 -8.19 -14.02
C GLY A 286 -13.86 -7.89 -14.89
N THR A 287 -14.51 -8.89 -15.46
CA THR A 287 -15.78 -8.76 -16.20
C THR A 287 -16.95 -8.92 -15.24
N LYS A 288 -17.78 -7.89 -15.10
CA LYS A 288 -18.99 -7.92 -14.27
C LYS A 288 -19.96 -9.00 -14.77
N GLN A 289 -20.49 -9.80 -13.85
CA GLN A 289 -21.41 -10.91 -14.12
C GLN A 289 -22.85 -10.53 -13.78
N TRP A 290 -23.06 -9.95 -12.59
CA TRP A 290 -24.36 -9.47 -12.12
C TRP A 290 -24.19 -8.47 -10.97
N THR A 291 -25.25 -7.71 -10.72
CA THR A 291 -25.42 -6.80 -9.58
C THR A 291 -26.75 -7.14 -8.92
N GLN A 292 -26.77 -7.24 -7.59
CA GLN A 292 -27.97 -7.31 -6.76
C GLN A 292 -28.04 -6.06 -5.89
N GLN A 293 -29.24 -5.55 -5.65
CA GLN A 293 -29.52 -4.44 -4.74
C GLN A 293 -30.73 -4.80 -3.89
N LEU A 294 -30.68 -4.46 -2.60
CA LEU A 294 -31.77 -4.73 -1.66
C LEU A 294 -31.72 -3.70 -0.53
N GLY A 295 -32.88 -3.25 -0.09
CA GLY A 295 -33.01 -2.28 0.99
C GLY A 295 -34.46 -2.04 1.39
N THR A 296 -34.67 -0.96 2.10
CA THR A 296 -35.93 -0.52 2.70
C THR A 296 -36.12 0.98 2.45
N SER A 297 -37.24 1.56 2.90
CA SER A 297 -37.41 3.02 2.87
C SER A 297 -36.49 3.78 3.86
N SER A 298 -35.66 3.07 4.63
CA SER A 298 -34.65 3.60 5.55
C SER A 298 -33.25 3.42 4.95
N SER A 299 -32.18 3.77 5.67
CA SER A 299 -30.81 3.50 5.18
C SER A 299 -30.44 2.04 5.37
N ASP A 300 -29.96 1.41 4.31
CA ASP A 300 -29.44 0.04 4.28
C ASP A 300 -28.00 0.07 3.74
N VAL A 301 -27.05 -0.50 4.51
CA VAL A 301 -25.62 -0.42 4.19
C VAL A 301 -24.95 -1.77 4.36
N GLY A 302 -24.43 -2.34 3.28
CA GLY A 302 -23.60 -3.55 3.29
C GLY A 302 -22.16 -3.19 3.62
N ILE A 303 -21.57 -3.84 4.62
CA ILE A 303 -20.20 -3.57 5.10
C ILE A 303 -19.28 -4.73 4.77
N GLY A 304 -19.64 -5.95 5.20
CA GLY A 304 -18.80 -7.14 5.06
C GLY A 304 -19.36 -8.12 4.03
N VAL A 305 -18.47 -8.76 3.25
CA VAL A 305 -18.81 -9.86 2.34
C VAL A 305 -17.82 -11.00 2.49
N THR A 306 -18.29 -12.25 2.41
CA THR A 306 -17.44 -13.45 2.40
C THR A 306 -18.09 -14.56 1.56
N ALA A 307 -17.29 -15.50 1.06
CA ALA A 307 -17.75 -16.69 0.34
C ALA A 307 -17.44 -17.97 1.14
N ASP A 308 -18.35 -18.94 1.14
CA ASP A 308 -18.09 -20.27 1.71
C ASP A 308 -17.45 -21.25 0.71
N TYR A 309 -16.97 -22.39 1.20
CA TYR A 309 -16.33 -23.43 0.38
C TYR A 309 -17.27 -24.10 -0.64
N SER A 310 -18.56 -23.75 -0.63
CA SER A 310 -19.55 -24.13 -1.65
C SER A 310 -19.92 -22.95 -2.58
N ASN A 311 -19.16 -21.86 -2.55
CA ASN A 311 -19.34 -20.62 -3.30
C ASN A 311 -20.73 -19.96 -3.10
N ASN A 312 -21.32 -20.13 -1.91
CA ASN A 312 -22.39 -19.23 -1.46
C ASN A 312 -21.78 -17.98 -0.85
N ILE A 313 -22.47 -16.86 -0.98
CA ILE A 313 -21.98 -15.54 -0.61
C ILE A 313 -22.82 -15.00 0.54
N TYR A 314 -22.16 -14.43 1.54
CA TYR A 314 -22.79 -13.85 2.71
C TYR A 314 -22.44 -12.37 2.76
N VAL A 315 -23.46 -11.52 2.79
CA VAL A 315 -23.33 -10.07 2.97
C VAL A 315 -23.89 -9.72 4.33
N THR A 316 -23.13 -8.94 5.10
CA THR A 316 -23.58 -8.37 6.37
C THR A 316 -23.53 -6.86 6.33
N GLY A 317 -24.45 -6.23 7.04
CA GLY A 317 -24.60 -4.78 7.07
C GLY A 317 -25.61 -4.36 8.13
N TYR A 318 -25.98 -3.08 8.14
CA TYR A 318 -27.03 -2.57 9.01
C TYR A 318 -28.18 -1.96 8.20
N THR A 319 -29.38 -2.02 8.77
CA THR A 319 -30.63 -1.55 8.18
C THR A 319 -31.41 -0.70 9.18
N GLY A 320 -31.97 0.42 8.73
CA GLY A 320 -32.91 1.23 9.51
C GLY A 320 -34.37 0.78 9.39
N GLY A 321 -34.63 -0.42 8.89
CA GLY A 321 -35.97 -0.91 8.57
C GLY A 321 -36.12 -2.43 8.63
N GLY A 322 -37.31 -2.93 8.33
CA GLY A 322 -37.60 -4.37 8.31
C GLY A 322 -37.17 -5.03 7.00
N LEU A 323 -35.88 -5.36 6.88
CA LEU A 323 -35.27 -5.83 5.64
C LEU A 323 -35.85 -7.18 5.20
N ASP A 324 -36.28 -7.30 3.95
CA ASP A 324 -36.80 -8.55 3.37
C ASP A 324 -37.96 -9.19 4.19
N GLY A 325 -38.76 -8.35 4.85
CA GLY A 325 -39.88 -8.78 5.70
C GLY A 325 -39.50 -9.20 7.13
N ASN A 326 -38.25 -8.99 7.55
CA ASN A 326 -37.85 -9.15 8.95
C ASN A 326 -38.40 -8.00 9.82
N THR A 327 -38.29 -8.17 11.14
CA THR A 327 -38.74 -7.16 12.12
C THR A 327 -37.59 -6.24 12.51
N SER A 328 -37.80 -4.94 12.40
CA SER A 328 -36.87 -3.95 12.96
C SER A 328 -37.09 -3.77 14.46
N SER A 329 -36.01 -3.66 15.24
CA SER A 329 -36.05 -3.62 16.71
C SER A 329 -35.73 -2.25 17.29
N GLY A 330 -35.02 -1.38 16.55
CA GLY A 330 -34.50 -0.10 17.03
C GLY A 330 -34.25 0.92 15.91
N ASN A 331 -33.11 1.60 15.96
CA ASN A 331 -32.72 2.62 14.98
C ASN A 331 -32.05 2.00 13.76
N ASN A 332 -30.99 1.22 14.01
CA ASN A 332 -30.26 0.44 13.02
C ASN A 332 -30.15 -0.98 13.60
N ASP A 333 -30.56 -1.99 12.84
CA ASP A 333 -30.40 -3.40 13.19
C ASP A 333 -29.35 -4.05 12.27
N ILE A 334 -28.66 -5.09 12.74
CA ILE A 334 -27.73 -5.85 11.91
C ILE A 334 -28.48 -6.84 11.01
N PHE A 335 -27.99 -7.02 9.78
CA PHE A 335 -28.49 -8.04 8.86
C PHE A 335 -27.40 -8.99 8.36
N LEU A 336 -27.83 -10.18 7.95
CA LEU A 336 -27.02 -11.16 7.23
C LEU A 336 -27.86 -11.77 6.09
N VAL A 337 -27.43 -11.61 4.84
CA VAL A 337 -28.11 -12.15 3.65
C VAL A 337 -27.21 -13.17 2.97
N LYS A 338 -27.77 -14.35 2.66
CA LYS A 338 -27.10 -15.39 1.87
C LYS A 338 -27.57 -15.35 0.42
N TYR A 339 -26.63 -15.41 -0.52
CA TYR A 339 -26.84 -15.63 -1.95
C TYR A 339 -26.12 -16.92 -2.38
N ASN A 340 -26.56 -17.54 -3.48
CA ASN A 340 -25.77 -18.58 -4.15
C ASN A 340 -24.79 -17.97 -5.18
N SER A 341 -23.92 -18.78 -5.78
CA SER A 341 -22.93 -18.34 -6.77
C SER A 341 -23.51 -17.65 -8.02
N SER A 342 -24.79 -17.87 -8.30
CA SER A 342 -25.58 -17.26 -9.39
C SER A 342 -26.28 -15.95 -9.00
N GLY A 343 -26.09 -15.45 -7.77
CA GLY A 343 -26.70 -14.20 -7.31
C GLY A 343 -28.15 -14.35 -6.83
N ILE A 344 -28.66 -15.57 -6.66
CA ILE A 344 -30.03 -15.79 -6.16
C ILE A 344 -30.00 -15.77 -4.63
N LYS A 345 -30.74 -14.84 -4.02
CA LYS A 345 -30.95 -14.76 -2.56
C LYS A 345 -31.57 -16.05 -2.02
N GLN A 346 -30.99 -16.60 -0.96
CA GLN A 346 -31.42 -17.82 -0.28
C GLN A 346 -32.22 -17.50 0.99
N TRP A 347 -31.71 -16.61 1.83
CA TRP A 347 -32.36 -16.14 3.07
C TRP A 347 -31.77 -14.82 3.55
N THR A 348 -32.52 -14.15 4.43
CA THR A 348 -32.10 -12.97 5.20
C THR A 348 -32.31 -13.27 6.69
N GLN A 349 -31.41 -12.81 7.54
CA GLN A 349 -31.57 -12.73 8.99
C GLN A 349 -31.37 -11.28 9.42
N GLN A 350 -32.15 -10.82 10.40
CA GLN A 350 -32.00 -9.52 11.06
C GLN A 350 -31.97 -9.73 12.57
N LEU A 351 -31.15 -8.95 13.28
CA LEU A 351 -31.02 -8.99 14.73
C LEU A 351 -30.70 -7.58 15.23
N GLY A 352 -31.23 -7.19 16.39
CA GLY A 352 -30.97 -5.88 16.96
C GLY A 352 -31.57 -5.72 18.34
N THR A 353 -31.47 -4.49 18.85
CA THR A 353 -31.96 -4.01 20.13
C THR A 353 -32.86 -2.80 19.91
N SER A 354 -33.35 -2.16 20.97
CA SER A 354 -34.02 -0.86 20.87
C SER A 354 -33.08 0.33 20.62
N SER A 355 -31.79 0.06 20.38
CA SER A 355 -30.72 1.05 20.21
C SER A 355 -30.24 1.08 18.76
N SER A 356 -28.97 1.44 18.54
CA SER A 356 -28.28 1.21 17.27
C SER A 356 -27.36 0.00 17.38
N ASP A 357 -27.45 -0.90 16.41
CA ASP A 357 -26.66 -2.12 16.25
C ASP A 357 -25.96 -2.09 14.88
N ILE A 358 -24.63 -2.12 14.88
CA ILE A 358 -23.80 -1.93 13.68
C ILE A 358 -22.86 -3.12 13.54
N VAL A 359 -22.71 -3.63 12.32
CA VAL A 359 -21.82 -4.74 11.98
C VAL A 359 -20.68 -4.26 11.10
N ASN A 360 -19.48 -4.80 11.33
CA ASN A 360 -18.28 -4.41 10.58
C ASN A 360 -17.53 -5.60 9.95
N GLY A 361 -17.68 -6.82 10.48
CA GLY A 361 -16.97 -8.00 9.97
C GLY A 361 -17.83 -9.25 9.81
N VAL A 362 -17.54 -10.05 8.79
CA VAL A 362 -18.10 -11.38 8.55
C VAL A 362 -17.03 -12.37 8.07
N THR A 363 -17.08 -13.61 8.53
CA THR A 363 -16.19 -14.70 8.09
C THR A 363 -16.89 -16.06 8.20
N VAL A 364 -16.29 -17.13 7.68
CA VAL A 364 -16.83 -18.50 7.72
C VAL A 364 -15.78 -19.53 8.15
N ASP A 365 -16.16 -20.52 8.96
CA ASP A 365 -15.29 -21.63 9.35
C ASP A 365 -15.24 -22.79 8.35
N SER A 366 -14.35 -23.76 8.60
CA SER A 366 -14.18 -24.98 7.80
C SER A 366 -15.48 -25.78 7.57
N SER A 367 -16.49 -25.56 8.43
CA SER A 367 -17.80 -26.21 8.40
C SER A 367 -18.90 -25.31 7.80
N ASN A 368 -18.53 -24.18 7.20
CA ASN A 368 -19.41 -23.14 6.66
C ASN A 368 -20.38 -22.54 7.70
N ASN A 369 -20.00 -22.48 8.98
CA ASN A 369 -20.68 -21.62 9.94
C ASN A 369 -20.21 -20.18 9.74
N ILE A 370 -21.14 -19.23 9.85
CA ILE A 370 -20.88 -17.80 9.66
C ILE A 370 -20.68 -17.14 11.02
N TYR A 371 -19.66 -16.28 11.11
CA TYR A 371 -19.39 -15.45 12.28
C TYR A 371 -19.49 -13.99 11.89
N VAL A 372 -20.17 -13.22 12.73
CA VAL A 372 -20.53 -11.82 12.46
C VAL A 372 -20.16 -10.98 13.68
N THR A 373 -19.39 -9.90 13.50
CA THR A 373 -18.96 -9.01 14.59
C THR A 373 -19.22 -7.54 14.30
N GLY A 374 -19.37 -6.77 15.37
CA GLY A 374 -19.71 -5.36 15.34
C GLY A 374 -19.89 -4.84 16.75
N TYR A 375 -20.75 -3.84 16.91
CA TYR A 375 -21.10 -3.26 18.20
C TYR A 375 -22.60 -2.98 18.35
N THR A 376 -23.08 -3.04 19.60
CA THR A 376 -24.49 -2.91 19.99
C THR A 376 -24.65 -1.88 21.09
N GLY A 377 -25.66 -1.02 21.00
CA GLY A 377 -25.99 -0.04 22.04
C GLY A 377 -26.99 -0.57 23.09
N GLY A 378 -27.11 -1.89 23.25
CA GLY A 378 -28.07 -2.52 24.17
C GLY A 378 -27.75 -4.00 24.42
N GLY A 379 -28.62 -4.70 25.17
CA GLY A 379 -28.44 -6.12 25.48
C GLY A 379 -28.86 -7.03 24.32
N LEU A 380 -27.94 -7.32 23.40
CA LEU A 380 -28.21 -8.05 22.17
C LEU A 380 -28.54 -9.52 22.47
N ASP A 381 -29.67 -10.01 21.95
CA ASP A 381 -30.09 -11.42 22.10
C ASP A 381 -30.17 -11.92 23.55
N ASN A 382 -30.63 -11.06 24.47
CA ASN A 382 -30.69 -11.28 25.92
C ASN A 382 -29.31 -11.36 26.63
N ASN A 383 -28.23 -10.91 25.98
CA ASN A 383 -26.98 -10.62 26.69
C ASN A 383 -27.13 -9.33 27.51
N THR A 384 -26.16 -9.08 28.39
CA THR A 384 -26.11 -7.87 29.23
C THR A 384 -25.21 -6.84 28.56
N SER A 385 -25.67 -5.58 28.49
CA SER A 385 -24.84 -4.45 28.08
C SER A 385 -24.03 -3.92 29.25
N SER A 386 -22.78 -3.53 29.00
CA SER A 386 -21.79 -3.20 30.04
C SER A 386 -21.67 -1.68 30.28
N GLY A 387 -22.12 -0.85 29.34
CA GLY A 387 -21.91 0.60 29.38
C GLY A 387 -22.46 1.34 28.17
N GLY A 388 -21.55 1.77 27.29
CA GLY A 388 -21.84 2.45 26.03
C GLY A 388 -22.21 1.46 24.93
N TYR A 389 -21.52 1.54 23.79
CA TYR A 389 -21.55 0.44 22.82
C TYR A 389 -20.74 -0.75 23.35
N ASP A 390 -21.22 -1.98 23.18
CA ASP A 390 -20.48 -3.21 23.47
C ASP A 390 -20.14 -3.96 22.17
N ILE A 391 -19.00 -4.66 22.13
CA ILE A 391 -18.65 -5.60 21.05
C ILE A 391 -19.62 -6.78 21.07
N PHE A 392 -20.07 -7.25 19.91
CA PHE A 392 -20.75 -8.55 19.78
C PHE A 392 -20.03 -9.53 18.85
N LEU A 393 -20.31 -10.82 19.03
CA LEU A 393 -19.99 -11.89 18.09
C LEU A 393 -21.17 -12.86 18.00
N VAL A 394 -21.74 -13.04 16.82
CA VAL A 394 -22.85 -13.98 16.56
C VAL A 394 -22.38 -15.11 15.66
N LYS A 395 -22.73 -16.36 15.98
CA LYS A 395 -22.53 -17.54 15.12
C LYS A 395 -23.84 -17.99 14.51
N TYR A 396 -23.85 -18.22 13.19
CA TYR A 396 -24.93 -18.88 12.44
C TYR A 396 -24.39 -20.16 11.79
N ASN A 397 -25.24 -21.16 11.56
CA ASN A 397 -24.88 -22.28 10.68
C ASN A 397 -25.13 -21.92 9.20
N SER A 398 -24.66 -22.76 8.27
CA SER A 398 -24.81 -22.57 6.81
C SER A 398 -26.26 -22.46 6.30
N SER A 399 -27.24 -22.83 7.13
CA SER A 399 -28.69 -22.72 6.87
C SER A 399 -29.32 -21.43 7.45
N GLY A 400 -28.51 -20.52 8.01
CA GLY A 400 -28.97 -19.26 8.60
C GLY A 400 -29.55 -19.41 10.01
N THR A 401 -29.45 -20.58 10.65
CA THR A 401 -29.91 -20.75 12.03
C THR A 401 -28.85 -20.22 12.99
N LYS A 402 -29.20 -19.20 13.78
CA LYS A 402 -28.35 -18.67 14.86
C LYS A 402 -28.03 -19.77 15.88
N GLN A 403 -26.76 -19.91 16.24
CA GLN A 403 -26.25 -20.89 17.20
C GLN A 403 -26.03 -20.26 18.58
N TRP A 404 -25.43 -19.07 18.61
CA TRP A 404 -25.22 -18.28 19.83
C TRP A 404 -24.86 -16.83 19.51
N THR A 405 -25.02 -15.97 20.51
CA THR A 405 -24.52 -14.59 20.56
C THR A 405 -23.59 -14.45 21.77
N LYS A 406 -22.52 -13.66 21.63
CA LYS A 406 -21.65 -13.19 22.71
C LYS A 406 -21.65 -11.66 22.67
N GLN A 407 -21.60 -11.03 23.84
CA GLN A 407 -21.42 -9.60 24.02
C GLN A 407 -20.28 -9.37 25.03
N LEU A 408 -19.46 -8.36 24.79
CA LEU A 408 -18.26 -8.06 25.55
C LEU A 408 -17.98 -6.55 25.49
N GLY A 409 -17.76 -5.92 26.64
CA GLY A 409 -17.45 -4.50 26.70
C GLY A 409 -17.11 -4.02 28.11
N THR A 410 -17.05 -2.72 28.26
CA THR A 410 -16.69 -1.98 29.48
C THR A 410 -17.79 -0.98 29.83
N SER A 411 -17.55 -0.09 30.81
CA SER A 411 -18.45 1.04 31.07
C SER A 411 -18.40 2.13 29.99
N SER A 412 -17.39 2.10 29.12
CA SER A 412 -17.19 3.03 28.01
C SER A 412 -17.84 2.48 26.72
N SER A 413 -17.44 2.98 25.55
CA SER A 413 -17.78 2.35 24.27
C SER A 413 -16.68 1.38 23.85
N ASP A 414 -17.11 0.26 23.26
CA ASP A 414 -16.30 -0.85 22.79
C ASP A 414 -16.81 -1.25 21.39
N HIS A 415 -15.91 -1.27 20.41
CA HIS A 415 -16.29 -1.41 19.00
C HIS A 415 -15.58 -2.59 18.34
N GLY A 416 -16.35 -3.64 17.98
CA GLY A 416 -15.86 -4.71 17.11
C GLY A 416 -15.78 -4.25 15.66
N GLN A 417 -14.63 -4.45 15.01
CA GLN A 417 -14.37 -3.96 13.65
C GLN A 417 -14.10 -5.10 12.65
N GLY A 418 -13.33 -6.12 13.04
CA GLY A 418 -12.97 -7.22 12.13
C GLY A 418 -13.05 -8.59 12.81
N VAL A 419 -13.39 -9.62 12.06
CA VAL A 419 -13.41 -11.02 12.53
C VAL A 419 -12.82 -11.96 11.48
N ILE A 420 -12.01 -12.91 11.95
CA ILE A 420 -11.49 -14.03 11.16
C ILE A 420 -11.57 -15.34 11.93
N VAL A 421 -11.38 -16.44 11.21
CA VAL A 421 -11.08 -17.76 11.77
C VAL A 421 -9.68 -18.20 11.35
N ASP A 422 -8.96 -18.92 12.22
CA ASP A 422 -7.70 -19.59 11.86
C ASP A 422 -7.94 -21.01 11.31
N SER A 423 -6.86 -21.65 10.83
CA SER A 423 -6.92 -23.03 10.28
C SER A 423 -7.34 -24.12 11.28
N SER A 424 -7.54 -23.76 12.55
CA SER A 424 -8.04 -24.63 13.62
C SER A 424 -9.44 -24.21 14.11
N ASP A 425 -10.17 -23.41 13.31
CA ASP A 425 -11.49 -22.84 13.59
C ASP A 425 -11.55 -22.02 14.90
N ASN A 426 -10.42 -21.46 15.38
CA ASN A 426 -10.47 -20.44 16.42
C ASN A 426 -10.86 -19.10 15.81
N ILE A 427 -11.72 -18.34 16.49
CA ILE A 427 -12.23 -17.06 16.02
C ILE A 427 -11.44 -15.93 16.69
N TYR A 428 -11.04 -14.92 15.93
CA TYR A 428 -10.38 -13.72 16.44
C TYR A 428 -11.20 -12.50 16.07
N VAL A 429 -11.47 -11.63 17.05
CA VAL A 429 -12.16 -10.35 16.86
C VAL A 429 -11.19 -9.22 17.17
N THR A 430 -11.05 -8.27 16.26
CA THR A 430 -10.31 -7.01 16.47
C THR A 430 -11.26 -5.82 16.57
N GLY A 431 -10.77 -4.72 17.11
CA GLY A 431 -11.53 -3.51 17.35
C GLY A 431 -10.80 -2.54 18.25
N TYR A 432 -11.56 -1.75 19.01
CA TYR A 432 -11.04 -0.85 20.03
C TYR A 432 -11.98 -0.70 21.24
N THR A 433 -11.42 -0.22 22.37
CA THR A 433 -12.10 -0.06 23.65
C THR A 433 -11.73 1.26 24.35
N GLY A 434 -12.72 2.00 24.80
CA GLY A 434 -12.54 3.16 25.69
C GLY A 434 -12.36 2.78 27.17
N GLY A 435 -12.02 1.53 27.49
CA GLY A 435 -11.91 1.02 28.86
C GLY A 435 -10.86 -0.08 29.02
N GLY A 436 -10.71 -0.62 30.24
CA GLY A 436 -9.76 -1.70 30.53
C GLY A 436 -10.42 -3.07 30.35
N LEU A 437 -10.38 -3.61 29.13
CA LEU A 437 -11.18 -4.79 28.77
C LEU A 437 -10.60 -6.08 29.35
N ASP A 438 -11.45 -6.91 29.99
CA ASP A 438 -11.06 -8.16 30.66
C ASP A 438 -9.94 -8.01 31.71
N GLY A 439 -9.78 -6.82 32.30
CA GLY A 439 -8.73 -6.54 33.27
C GLY A 439 -7.37 -6.16 32.66
N ASN A 440 -7.32 -5.93 31.34
CA ASN A 440 -6.21 -5.21 30.73
C ASN A 440 -6.20 -3.72 31.15
N THR A 441 -5.07 -3.05 30.92
CA THR A 441 -4.91 -1.62 31.23
C THR A 441 -5.37 -0.79 30.04
N ASN A 442 -6.26 0.18 30.29
CA ASN A 442 -6.52 1.26 29.35
C ASN A 442 -5.38 2.28 29.40
N SER A 443 -4.84 2.65 28.24
CA SER A 443 -3.66 3.52 28.11
C SER A 443 -4.01 4.96 27.74
N GLY A 444 -5.10 5.17 26.99
CA GLY A 444 -5.46 6.46 26.39
C GLY A 444 -6.98 6.69 26.25
N GLU A 445 -7.43 7.19 25.11
CA GLU A 445 -8.86 7.45 24.84
C GLU A 445 -9.58 6.18 24.36
N ASP A 446 -8.99 5.48 23.40
CA ASP A 446 -9.43 4.20 22.84
C ASP A 446 -8.17 3.35 22.62
N ASP A 447 -8.15 2.09 23.05
CA ASP A 447 -7.05 1.15 22.81
C ASP A 447 -7.46 0.03 21.84
N ILE A 448 -6.50 -0.48 21.04
CA ILE A 448 -6.69 -1.62 20.14
C ILE A 448 -6.96 -2.88 20.97
N ILE A 449 -7.94 -3.69 20.55
CA ILE A 449 -8.20 -5.01 21.16
C ILE A 449 -8.01 -6.16 20.16
N LEU A 450 -7.60 -7.32 20.68
CA LEU A 450 -7.67 -8.60 19.97
C LEU A 450 -8.18 -9.70 20.92
N VAL A 451 -9.33 -10.30 20.61
CA VAL A 451 -9.99 -11.31 21.45
C VAL A 451 -10.05 -12.65 20.71
N LYS A 452 -9.53 -13.72 21.32
CA LYS A 452 -9.60 -15.09 20.79
C LYS A 452 -10.74 -15.88 21.44
N TYR A 453 -11.51 -16.57 20.62
CA TYR A 453 -12.46 -17.62 21.02
C TYR A 453 -12.07 -18.94 20.35
N ASN A 454 -12.39 -20.08 20.96
CA ASN A 454 -12.34 -21.37 20.25
C ASN A 454 -13.62 -21.59 19.41
N SER A 455 -13.65 -22.64 18.59
CA SER A 455 -14.78 -22.96 17.68
C SER A 455 -16.14 -23.17 18.36
N SER A 456 -16.17 -23.42 19.69
CA SER A 456 -17.40 -23.48 20.50
C SER A 456 -17.89 -22.11 21.00
N GLY A 457 -17.15 -21.03 20.75
CA GLY A 457 -17.46 -19.69 21.25
C GLY A 457 -17.03 -19.46 22.70
N THR A 458 -16.06 -20.23 23.23
CA THR A 458 -15.47 -20.02 24.55
C THR A 458 -14.25 -19.10 24.41
N LYS A 459 -14.29 -17.94 25.07
CA LYS A 459 -13.17 -16.98 25.08
C LYS A 459 -11.91 -17.64 25.67
N GLN A 460 -10.77 -17.42 25.02
CA GLN A 460 -9.46 -17.97 25.40
C GLN A 460 -8.58 -16.88 26.04
N TRP A 461 -8.49 -15.72 25.39
CA TRP A 461 -7.73 -14.56 25.87
C TRP A 461 -8.19 -13.27 25.19
N THR A 462 -7.81 -12.14 25.80
CA THR A 462 -7.96 -10.77 25.28
C THR A 462 -6.63 -10.07 25.41
N GLN A 463 -6.14 -9.46 24.33
CA GLN A 463 -5.01 -8.54 24.32
C GLN A 463 -5.54 -7.11 24.11
N GLN A 464 -4.88 -6.13 24.74
CA GLN A 464 -5.14 -4.71 24.56
C GLN A 464 -3.81 -3.97 24.37
N LEU A 465 -3.77 -3.01 23.45
CA LEU A 465 -2.56 -2.26 23.11
C LEU A 465 -2.94 -0.84 22.69
N GLY A 466 -2.28 0.17 23.27
CA GLY A 466 -2.50 1.57 22.92
C GLY A 466 -1.41 2.49 23.44
N THR A 467 -1.63 3.78 23.26
CA THR A 467 -0.79 4.90 23.66
C THR A 467 -1.55 5.76 24.68
N SER A 468 -1.10 6.99 24.95
CA SER A 468 -1.87 7.97 25.74
C SER A 468 -2.96 8.70 24.93
N SER A 469 -3.13 8.34 23.66
CA SER A 469 -4.07 8.95 22.71
C SER A 469 -5.13 7.93 22.28
N GLY A 470 -5.79 8.11 21.13
CA GLY A 470 -6.57 7.04 20.51
C GLY A 470 -5.70 6.07 19.69
N ASP A 471 -6.12 4.80 19.67
CA ASP A 471 -5.49 3.69 18.95
C ASP A 471 -6.58 2.70 18.50
N LEU A 472 -6.90 2.67 17.19
CA LEU A 472 -8.08 1.97 16.70
C LEU A 472 -7.71 0.84 15.73
N GLY A 473 -8.03 -0.40 16.10
CA GLY A 473 -7.91 -1.58 15.22
C GLY A 473 -9.12 -1.74 14.31
N PHE A 474 -8.88 -2.00 13.02
CA PHE A 474 -9.90 -2.20 12.00
C PHE A 474 -9.79 -3.58 11.34
N GLY A 475 -8.70 -3.82 10.62
CA GLY A 475 -8.47 -5.08 9.90
C GLY A 475 -7.78 -6.14 10.75
N VAL A 476 -8.14 -7.41 10.56
CA VAL A 476 -7.44 -8.57 11.14
C VAL A 476 -7.35 -9.70 10.12
N THR A 477 -6.21 -10.40 10.10
CA THR A 477 -5.97 -11.60 9.28
C THR A 477 -5.03 -12.59 9.97
N ALA A 478 -4.87 -13.80 9.43
CA ALA A 478 -3.98 -14.83 9.94
C ALA A 478 -3.14 -15.48 8.83
N ASP A 479 -1.85 -15.76 9.11
CA ASP A 479 -0.98 -16.50 8.19
C ASP A 479 -1.15 -18.02 8.29
N SER A 480 -0.49 -18.76 7.40
CA SER A 480 -0.52 -20.24 7.35
C SER A 480 -0.06 -20.92 8.67
N SER A 481 0.69 -20.19 9.50
CA SER A 481 1.19 -20.61 10.81
C SER A 481 0.30 -20.17 11.98
N ASN A 482 -0.89 -19.63 11.70
CA ASN A 482 -1.83 -19.06 12.65
C ASN A 482 -1.24 -17.91 13.50
N ASN A 483 -0.28 -17.14 12.97
CA ASN A 483 0.01 -15.83 13.54
C ASN A 483 -1.05 -14.84 13.06
N ILE A 484 -1.45 -13.93 13.94
CA ILE A 484 -2.53 -12.96 13.72
C ILE A 484 -1.93 -11.59 13.48
N TYR A 485 -2.42 -10.89 12.47
CA TYR A 485 -1.99 -9.55 12.10
C TYR A 485 -3.17 -8.60 12.25
N VAL A 486 -2.97 -7.50 12.97
CA VAL A 486 -3.97 -6.45 13.16
C VAL A 486 -3.44 -5.15 12.58
N THR A 487 -4.28 -4.45 11.81
CA THR A 487 -3.99 -3.10 11.29
C THR A 487 -5.06 -2.10 11.72
N GLY A 488 -4.72 -0.82 11.60
CA GLY A 488 -5.53 0.30 12.00
C GLY A 488 -4.72 1.59 11.98
N TYR A 489 -5.02 2.50 12.90
CA TYR A 489 -4.22 3.72 13.08
C TYR A 489 -4.10 4.17 14.55
N THR A 490 -3.07 4.97 14.79
CA THR A 490 -2.69 5.53 16.10
C THR A 490 -2.46 7.04 15.98
N TRP A 491 -2.68 7.77 17.08
CA TRP A 491 -2.27 9.18 17.24
C TRP A 491 -0.96 9.36 18.04
N GLY A 492 -0.27 8.26 18.38
CA GLY A 492 0.91 8.27 19.23
C GLY A 492 2.01 7.33 18.74
N GLY A 493 3.13 7.29 19.46
CA GLY A 493 4.21 6.33 19.21
C GLY A 493 3.86 4.95 19.76
N LEU A 494 3.14 4.13 18.97
CA LEU A 494 2.64 2.84 19.39
C LEU A 494 3.79 1.86 19.66
N ASP A 495 3.79 1.24 20.84
CA ASP A 495 4.80 0.24 21.22
C ASP A 495 6.26 0.73 21.15
N GLY A 496 6.47 2.03 21.37
CA GLY A 496 7.80 2.66 21.30
C GLY A 496 8.29 2.99 19.88
N ASN A 497 7.43 2.85 18.87
CA ASN A 497 7.70 3.40 17.53
C ASN A 497 7.62 4.94 17.54
N THR A 498 8.14 5.56 16.48
CA THR A 498 8.08 7.02 16.30
C THR A 498 6.79 7.40 15.58
N SER A 499 6.09 8.43 16.07
CA SER A 499 4.95 9.02 15.35
C SER A 499 5.39 10.16 14.43
N SER A 500 4.71 10.30 13.28
CA SER A 500 4.95 11.37 12.31
C SER A 500 4.16 12.66 12.57
N TYR A 501 3.59 12.83 13.78
CA TYR A 501 2.69 13.92 14.20
C TYR A 501 1.29 13.91 13.54
N GLY A 502 1.02 12.91 12.70
CA GLY A 502 -0.26 12.65 12.07
C GLY A 502 -1.11 11.62 12.82
N MET A 503 -2.09 11.05 12.12
CA MET A 503 -2.52 9.68 12.42
C MET A 503 -1.60 8.77 11.63
N ASP A 504 -1.02 7.75 12.27
CA ASP A 504 -0.10 6.83 11.61
C ASP A 504 -0.73 5.44 11.47
N ILE A 505 -0.45 4.74 10.37
CA ILE A 505 -0.83 3.34 10.13
C ILE A 505 -0.02 2.46 11.09
N PHE A 506 -0.66 1.43 11.66
CA PHE A 506 0.07 0.37 12.35
C PHE A 506 -0.17 -1.02 11.73
N LEU A 507 0.77 -1.93 11.98
CA LEU A 507 0.62 -3.37 11.80
C LEU A 507 1.23 -4.10 12.99
N VAL A 508 0.44 -4.87 13.74
CA VAL A 508 0.91 -5.64 14.90
C VAL A 508 0.77 -7.12 14.63
N LYS A 509 1.83 -7.90 14.88
CA LYS A 509 1.80 -9.37 14.81
C LYS A 509 1.69 -9.99 16.20
N TYR A 510 0.76 -10.93 16.36
CA TYR A 510 0.64 -11.84 17.51
C TYR A 510 0.83 -13.28 17.04
N ASN A 511 1.31 -14.17 17.90
CA ASN A 511 1.22 -15.61 17.65
C ASN A 511 -0.14 -16.17 18.12
N SER A 512 -0.43 -17.43 17.81
CA SER A 512 -1.71 -18.09 18.17
C SER A 512 -2.00 -18.21 19.68
N SER A 513 -0.99 -18.01 20.54
CA SER A 513 -1.14 -17.93 22.01
C SER A 513 -1.43 -16.52 22.53
N GLY A 514 -1.52 -15.51 21.65
CA GLY A 514 -1.75 -14.12 22.02
C GLY A 514 -0.49 -13.36 22.43
N THR A 515 0.70 -13.93 22.24
CA THR A 515 1.96 -13.24 22.51
C THR A 515 2.31 -12.35 21.32
N LYS A 516 2.34 -11.04 21.53
CA LYS A 516 2.82 -10.06 20.53
C LYS A 516 4.27 -10.37 20.12
N GLN A 517 4.56 -10.30 18.83
CA GLN A 517 5.86 -10.58 18.22
C GLN A 517 6.57 -9.28 17.82
N TRP A 518 5.87 -8.38 17.14
CA TRP A 518 6.37 -7.06 16.72
C TRP A 518 5.23 -6.10 16.40
N THR A 519 5.56 -4.81 16.34
CA THR A 519 4.71 -3.71 15.88
C THR A 519 5.48 -2.89 14.85
N GLN A 520 4.85 -2.59 13.71
CA GLN A 520 5.32 -1.60 12.74
C GLN A 520 4.38 -0.40 12.76
N GLN A 521 4.92 0.81 12.60
CA GLN A 521 4.18 2.06 12.46
C GLN A 521 4.75 2.85 11.29
N LEU A 522 3.88 3.33 10.40
CA LEU A 522 4.24 4.07 9.19
C LEU A 522 3.24 5.20 8.97
N GLY A 523 3.71 6.39 8.61
CA GLY A 523 2.84 7.53 8.37
C GLY A 523 3.60 8.77 7.95
N THR A 524 2.86 9.71 7.39
CA THR A 524 3.35 11.03 6.97
C THR A 524 3.00 12.07 8.04
N SER A 525 3.28 13.35 7.79
CA SER A 525 2.79 14.44 8.66
C SER A 525 1.28 14.73 8.49
N SER A 526 0.57 13.95 7.68
CA SER A 526 -0.87 14.09 7.39
C SER A 526 -1.67 12.99 8.09
N VAL A 527 -2.90 12.71 7.65
CA VAL A 527 -3.68 11.57 8.13
C VAL A 527 -3.34 10.34 7.30
N ASP A 528 -2.81 9.31 7.94
CA ASP A 528 -2.56 7.99 7.37
C ASP A 528 -3.34 6.93 8.17
N ARG A 529 -4.18 6.14 7.50
CA ARG A 529 -5.06 5.18 8.18
C ARG A 529 -5.05 3.81 7.54
N GLY A 530 -4.58 2.79 8.28
CA GLY A 530 -4.83 1.39 7.94
C GLY A 530 -6.31 1.04 8.13
N GLN A 531 -6.86 0.27 7.21
CA GLN A 531 -8.28 -0.13 7.20
C GLN A 531 -8.42 -1.65 7.02
N GLY A 532 -7.83 -2.19 5.95
CA GLY A 532 -7.90 -3.61 5.62
C GLY A 532 -6.53 -4.27 5.65
N VAL A 533 -6.49 -5.55 6.05
CA VAL A 533 -5.29 -6.39 5.98
C VAL A 533 -5.63 -7.80 5.49
N THR A 534 -4.76 -8.38 4.67
CA THR A 534 -4.88 -9.77 4.18
C THR A 534 -3.50 -10.40 4.02
N VAL A 535 -3.43 -11.72 3.83
CA VAL A 535 -2.19 -12.45 3.52
C VAL A 535 -2.31 -13.17 2.17
N ASP A 536 -1.18 -13.36 1.48
CA ASP A 536 -1.11 -14.25 0.30
C ASP A 536 -0.65 -15.68 0.65
N SER A 537 -0.63 -16.56 -0.35
CA SER A 537 -0.23 -17.97 -0.18
C SER A 537 1.24 -18.18 0.22
N SER A 538 2.04 -17.11 0.19
CA SER A 538 3.46 -17.07 0.60
C SER A 538 3.67 -16.36 1.95
N ASP A 539 2.59 -16.14 2.72
CA ASP A 539 2.56 -15.41 4.00
C ASP A 539 3.12 -13.97 3.93
N TYR A 540 3.05 -13.32 2.76
CA TYR A 540 3.19 -11.85 2.69
C TYR A 540 1.89 -11.18 3.14
N ILE A 541 2.02 -10.10 3.90
CA ILE A 541 0.91 -9.36 4.49
C ILE A 541 0.70 -8.08 3.70
N TYR A 542 -0.53 -7.84 3.25
CA TYR A 542 -0.92 -6.64 2.51
C TYR A 542 -1.81 -5.77 3.39
N VAL A 543 -1.43 -4.50 3.57
CA VAL A 543 -2.21 -3.50 4.30
C VAL A 543 -2.71 -2.46 3.33
N THR A 544 -4.01 -2.16 3.35
CA THR A 544 -4.61 -1.05 2.60
C THR A 544 -5.23 -0.03 3.53
N GLY A 545 -5.36 1.18 3.00
CA GLY A 545 -5.82 2.34 3.74
C GLY A 545 -5.73 3.60 2.88
N TYR A 546 -5.92 4.76 3.50
CA TYR A 546 -5.78 6.04 2.81
C TYR A 546 -4.78 6.97 3.50
N THR A 547 -4.16 7.85 2.71
CA THR A 547 -3.11 8.78 3.13
C THR A 547 -3.36 10.18 2.57
N GLY A 548 -3.29 11.20 3.43
CA GLY A 548 -3.24 12.61 3.06
C GLY A 548 -1.83 13.13 2.77
N GLY A 549 -0.87 12.24 2.55
CA GLY A 549 0.53 12.55 2.27
C GLY A 549 1.12 11.67 1.17
N GLY A 550 2.38 11.91 0.87
CA GLY A 550 3.18 11.07 -0.02
C GLY A 550 3.76 9.90 0.77
N LEU A 551 2.94 8.90 1.07
CA LEU A 551 3.34 7.76 1.91
C LEU A 551 4.51 7.05 1.24
N GLU A 552 5.59 6.86 1.99
CA GLU A 552 6.81 6.25 1.45
C GLU A 552 7.25 6.94 0.14
N GLY A 553 7.37 8.27 0.16
CA GLY A 553 7.92 9.07 -0.93
C GLY A 553 7.09 9.11 -2.22
N ASN A 554 5.89 8.51 -2.24
CA ASN A 554 4.97 8.54 -3.38
C ASN A 554 4.36 9.94 -3.57
N THR A 555 3.74 10.17 -4.73
CA THR A 555 3.00 11.41 -5.00
C THR A 555 1.62 11.36 -4.36
N ASN A 556 1.28 12.35 -3.53
CA ASN A 556 -0.10 12.57 -3.11
C ASN A 556 -0.90 13.33 -4.17
N SER A 557 -2.13 12.90 -4.45
CA SER A 557 -3.07 13.59 -5.33
C SER A 557 -4.33 14.00 -4.55
N GLY A 558 -4.82 15.23 -4.75
CA GLY A 558 -6.02 15.70 -4.05
C GLY A 558 -5.79 15.92 -2.54
N LEU A 559 -6.68 15.39 -1.70
CA LEU A 559 -6.58 15.45 -0.24
C LEU A 559 -6.29 14.08 0.41
N SER A 560 -6.64 12.99 -0.25
CA SER A 560 -6.36 11.63 0.22
C SER A 560 -6.32 10.62 -0.91
N ASP A 561 -5.19 9.93 -1.05
CA ASP A 561 -5.02 8.79 -1.95
C ASP A 561 -5.25 7.47 -1.19
N ILE A 562 -5.55 6.40 -1.90
CA ILE A 562 -5.48 5.04 -1.35
C ILE A 562 -4.05 4.50 -1.45
N PHE A 563 -3.67 3.64 -0.50
CA PHE A 563 -2.40 2.93 -0.53
C PHE A 563 -2.56 1.41 -0.41
N LEU A 564 -1.54 0.69 -0.85
CA LEU A 564 -1.32 -0.73 -0.60
C LEU A 564 0.15 -0.97 -0.27
N LEU A 565 0.42 -1.44 0.95
CA LEU A 565 1.74 -1.83 1.47
C LEU A 565 1.87 -3.35 1.46
N LYS A 566 3.08 -3.88 1.29
CA LYS A 566 3.40 -5.32 1.41
C LYS A 566 4.51 -5.54 2.43
N PHE A 567 4.28 -6.42 3.39
CA PHE A 567 5.26 -6.82 4.41
C PHE A 567 5.54 -8.31 4.31
N ASN A 568 6.74 -8.75 4.70
CA ASN A 568 6.99 -10.16 4.98
C ASN A 568 6.58 -10.53 6.42
N SER A 569 6.57 -11.81 6.73
CA SER A 569 6.21 -12.34 8.07
C SER A 569 7.11 -11.87 9.23
N SER A 570 8.25 -11.24 8.92
CA SER A 570 9.15 -10.58 9.89
C SER A 570 8.87 -9.09 10.09
N GLY A 571 7.88 -8.52 9.38
CA GLY A 571 7.48 -7.12 9.49
C GLY A 571 8.30 -6.15 8.63
N VAL A 572 9.14 -6.65 7.71
CA VAL A 572 9.92 -5.80 6.81
C VAL A 572 9.07 -5.42 5.59
N LEU A 573 8.91 -4.12 5.33
CA LEU A 573 8.27 -3.60 4.12
C LEU A 573 9.04 -4.11 2.88
N GLN A 574 8.32 -4.75 1.96
CA GLN A 574 8.87 -5.46 0.80
C GLN A 574 9.10 -4.57 -0.40
#